data_AF-K1Z8P1-F1
#
_entry.id   AF-K1Z8P1-F1
#
_cell.length_a   1.000
_cell.length_b   1.000
_cell.length_c   1.000
_cell.angle_alpha   90.00
_cell.angle_beta   90.00
_cell.angle_gamma   90.00
#
_symmetry.space_group_name_H-M   'P 1'
#
loop_
_entity.id
_entity.type
_entity.pdbx_description
1 polymer ?
#
loop_
_entity_poly.entity_id
_entity_poly.type
_entity_poly.pdbx_seq_one_letter_code
_entity_poly.pdbx_strand_id
1 'polypeptide(L)'
;MQATIDTRLRFKAFLLATHYWEGRYLRDVELKLEDKTGHYDSRSPMKLMRAYYRMAKVAPCFISTFHSLPRMLTGYNGDDVHLWDAADLLIVDEAGQVSPELGMSGFALAKRALLVGDTAQIEPVWNLPLKIDRANARALEIIQAGGNEETQWNDFVASGQNVSSGNLMRVAQRATPLVKYANLAPGLFLTEHRRCQPEIISYCNDLVYRGHLEPCRKSSQTIYPKMGYAHIPGQSAATPAGSRFNQLEAYAIAEWLVKEKSRIEEAYGSIEKAIGIVTPFTAQANVIRKALAIRMPKTKITTGTVHSFQGGARPLMLFSPTYGVGHQGRTFFTEDTRMLNVAVSRAKDSFLVFGNMELFHSGAPQPASLLGKFLFLDPAEQEVQGVFSREALAAAQPFSSRKTQNEIVDTLEGHRWLLRDTFDAAKEYLMVVSPFISHKAIEDDEIVDLALGAKERGVDVTFVCDLGFNMDLASGEMKPIAQEGLRKLLTAGCKVRITREKFGLHSKLLLSRDLFVSGSFNWLSARRDEHKANHELSQVLRGELADQEAQKQFAGMMARTVEVEKVE
;
A
#
# COMPACT_ATOMS: atom_id res chain seq x y z
N MET A 1 10.59 -34.05 -24.43
CA MET A 1 10.54 -33.76 -25.88
C MET A 1 10.35 -32.27 -26.18
N GLN A 2 9.25 -31.62 -25.76
CA GLN A 2 8.99 -30.18 -26.01
C GLN A 2 10.13 -29.26 -25.54
N ALA A 3 10.58 -29.39 -24.29
CA ALA A 3 11.70 -28.58 -23.75
C ALA A 3 13.02 -28.72 -24.54
N THR A 4 13.29 -29.91 -25.09
CA THR A 4 14.48 -30.16 -25.92
C THR A 4 14.33 -29.52 -27.31
N ILE A 5 13.13 -29.52 -27.86
CA ILE A 5 12.81 -28.84 -29.12
C ILE A 5 12.93 -27.32 -28.95
N ASP A 6 12.43 -26.77 -27.85
CA ASP A 6 12.52 -25.33 -27.51
C ASP A 6 13.97 -24.84 -27.46
N THR A 7 14.85 -25.61 -26.82
CA THR A 7 16.24 -25.22 -26.60
C THR A 7 17.17 -25.54 -27.77
N ARG A 8 16.74 -26.27 -28.80
CA ARG A 8 17.61 -26.71 -29.91
C ARG A 8 17.07 -26.42 -31.31
N LEU A 9 15.83 -26.81 -31.59
CA LEU A 9 15.29 -26.81 -32.96
C LEU A 9 14.41 -25.60 -33.26
N ARG A 10 13.59 -25.15 -32.29
CA ARG A 10 12.70 -23.98 -32.48
C ARG A 10 13.48 -22.70 -32.74
N PHE A 11 14.61 -22.51 -32.08
CA PHE A 11 15.49 -21.37 -32.36
C PHE A 11 15.98 -21.37 -33.82
N LYS A 12 16.48 -22.51 -34.32
CA LYS A 12 16.92 -22.64 -35.71
C LYS A 12 15.77 -22.46 -36.70
N ALA A 13 14.61 -23.06 -36.41
CA ALA A 13 13.41 -22.93 -37.23
C ALA A 13 12.92 -21.48 -37.29
N PHE A 14 12.98 -20.76 -36.16
CA PHE A 14 12.65 -19.34 -36.09
C PHE A 14 13.58 -18.50 -36.98
N LEU A 15 14.90 -18.68 -36.86
CA LEU A 15 15.87 -17.98 -37.71
C LEU A 15 15.63 -18.23 -39.21
N LEU A 16 15.41 -19.49 -39.60
CA LEU A 16 15.11 -19.83 -40.99
C LEU A 16 13.79 -19.22 -41.48
N ALA A 17 12.76 -19.23 -40.64
CA ALA A 17 11.48 -18.61 -40.94
C ALA A 17 11.61 -17.10 -41.10
N THR A 18 12.41 -16.43 -40.26
CA THR A 18 12.72 -15.00 -40.37
C THR A 18 13.30 -14.68 -41.76
N HIS A 19 14.36 -15.38 -42.17
CA HIS A 19 14.99 -15.14 -43.48
C HIS A 19 14.09 -15.48 -44.66
N TYR A 20 13.26 -16.53 -44.54
CA TYR A 20 12.24 -16.84 -45.53
C TYR A 20 11.28 -15.65 -45.72
N TRP A 21 10.75 -15.10 -44.62
CA TRP A 21 9.80 -14.00 -44.69
C TRP A 21 10.44 -12.68 -45.13
N GLU A 22 11.70 -12.42 -44.77
CA GLU A 22 12.48 -11.31 -45.33
C GLU A 22 12.58 -11.40 -46.86
N GLY A 23 12.89 -12.58 -47.41
CA GLY A 23 12.89 -12.81 -48.86
C GLY A 23 11.52 -12.59 -49.50
N ARG A 24 10.44 -13.04 -48.84
CA ARG A 24 9.06 -12.79 -49.29
C ARG A 24 8.70 -11.30 -49.23
N TYR A 25 9.21 -10.57 -48.25
CA TYR A 25 9.01 -9.13 -48.12
C TYR A 25 9.66 -8.38 -49.27
N LEU A 26 10.93 -8.70 -49.59
CA LEU A 26 11.66 -8.06 -50.68
C LEU A 26 10.93 -8.25 -52.03
N ARG A 27 10.40 -9.44 -52.31
CA ARG A 27 9.57 -9.69 -53.50
C ARG A 27 8.30 -8.84 -53.53
N ASP A 28 7.60 -8.71 -52.41
CA ASP A 28 6.40 -7.87 -52.33
C ASP A 28 6.70 -6.37 -52.48
N VAL A 29 7.89 -5.94 -52.05
CA VAL A 29 8.38 -4.56 -52.22
C VAL A 29 8.76 -4.29 -53.68
N GLU A 30 9.43 -5.23 -54.34
CA GLU A 30 9.75 -5.15 -55.78
C GLU A 30 8.47 -4.97 -56.60
N LEU A 31 7.46 -5.83 -56.38
CA LEU A 31 6.14 -5.71 -57.03
C LEU A 31 5.46 -4.35 -56.77
N LYS A 32 5.66 -3.77 -55.58
CA LYS A 32 5.15 -2.43 -55.25
C LYS A 32 5.87 -1.33 -56.03
N LEU A 33 7.18 -1.43 -56.19
CA LEU A 33 8.00 -0.45 -56.91
C LEU A 33 7.74 -0.48 -58.42
N GLU A 34 7.36 -1.65 -58.96
CA GLU A 34 6.96 -1.81 -60.35
C GLU A 34 5.60 -1.15 -60.66
N ASP A 35 4.71 -1.00 -59.65
CA ASP A 35 3.43 -0.32 -59.81
C ASP A 35 3.59 1.22 -59.87
N LYS A 36 3.77 1.72 -61.09
CA LYS A 36 3.93 3.16 -61.38
C LYS A 36 2.65 3.98 -61.22
N THR A 37 1.49 3.36 -60.97
CA THR A 37 0.22 4.08 -60.83
C THR A 37 0.04 4.74 -59.46
N GLY A 38 0.89 4.39 -58.49
CA GLY A 38 0.76 4.87 -57.10
C GLY A 38 -0.44 4.27 -56.36
N HIS A 39 -1.18 3.34 -56.97
CA HIS A 39 -2.38 2.75 -56.39
C HIS A 39 -2.12 1.47 -55.58
N TYR A 40 -0.87 1.03 -55.42
CA TYR A 40 -0.54 -0.25 -54.78
C TYR A 40 -1.04 -0.34 -53.32
N ASP A 41 -0.79 0.70 -52.52
CA ASP A 41 -1.27 0.82 -51.14
C ASP A 41 -2.30 1.94 -51.06
N SER A 42 -3.47 1.68 -50.47
CA SER A 42 -4.49 2.70 -50.20
C SER A 42 -5.38 2.30 -49.04
N ARG A 43 -6.35 3.16 -48.67
CA ARG A 43 -7.38 2.80 -47.68
C ARG A 43 -8.36 1.72 -48.19
N SER A 44 -8.32 1.30 -49.45
CA SER A 44 -9.15 0.18 -49.93
C SER A 44 -8.92 -1.07 -49.05
N PRO A 45 -9.98 -1.74 -48.55
CA PRO A 45 -9.85 -2.88 -47.62
C PRO A 45 -8.82 -3.93 -48.05
N MET A 46 -8.89 -4.35 -49.31
CA MET A 46 -7.96 -5.35 -49.87
C MET A 46 -6.50 -4.85 -49.90
N LYS A 47 -6.29 -3.59 -50.26
CA LYS A 47 -4.95 -3.00 -50.38
C LYS A 47 -4.35 -2.70 -49.01
N LEU A 48 -5.16 -2.25 -48.07
CA LEU A 48 -4.77 -2.05 -46.67
C LEU A 48 -4.35 -3.38 -46.03
N MET A 49 -5.12 -4.46 -46.21
CA MET A 49 -4.73 -5.80 -45.75
C MET A 49 -3.44 -6.29 -46.41
N ARG A 50 -3.26 -6.07 -47.72
CA ARG A 50 -2.01 -6.41 -48.42
C ARG A 50 -0.82 -5.64 -47.82
N ALA A 51 -1.00 -4.36 -47.50
CA ALA A 51 0.03 -3.55 -46.87
C ALA A 51 0.40 -4.11 -45.48
N TYR A 52 -0.59 -4.48 -44.65
CA TYR A 52 -0.34 -5.12 -43.36
C TYR A 52 0.36 -6.48 -43.51
N TYR A 53 -0.10 -7.35 -44.41
CA TYR A 53 0.55 -8.64 -44.65
C TYR A 53 1.96 -8.52 -45.22
N ARG A 54 2.27 -7.45 -45.95
CA ARG A 54 3.65 -7.16 -46.36
C ARG A 54 4.48 -6.81 -45.13
N MET A 55 4.04 -5.85 -44.31
CA MET A 55 4.77 -5.46 -43.09
C MET A 55 4.94 -6.61 -42.11
N ALA A 56 3.94 -7.46 -41.94
CA ALA A 56 3.95 -8.60 -41.03
C ALA A 56 5.06 -9.62 -41.32
N LYS A 57 5.61 -9.65 -42.54
CA LYS A 57 6.74 -10.52 -42.91
C LYS A 57 8.03 -10.17 -42.17
N VAL A 58 8.21 -8.90 -41.82
CA VAL A 58 9.42 -8.40 -41.11
C VAL A 58 9.10 -7.91 -39.70
N ALA A 59 7.87 -7.44 -39.48
CA ALA A 59 7.36 -6.96 -38.20
C ALA A 59 5.98 -7.59 -37.93
N PRO A 60 5.92 -8.86 -37.47
CA PRO A 60 4.66 -9.60 -37.31
C PRO A 60 3.79 -9.13 -36.14
N CYS A 61 4.32 -8.25 -35.27
CA CYS A 61 3.61 -7.70 -34.12
C CYS A 61 3.31 -6.22 -34.35
N PHE A 62 2.02 -5.87 -34.34
CA PHE A 62 1.53 -4.50 -34.41
C PHE A 62 1.02 -4.08 -33.04
N ILE A 63 1.46 -2.94 -32.54
CA ILE A 63 1.06 -2.40 -31.24
C ILE A 63 0.05 -1.28 -31.44
N SER A 64 -1.10 -1.37 -30.76
CA SER A 64 -2.14 -0.35 -30.78
C SER A 64 -2.83 -0.27 -29.43
N THR A 65 -3.37 0.91 -29.10
CA THR A 65 -4.35 1.06 -28.03
C THR A 65 -5.75 0.65 -28.52
N PHE A 66 -6.67 0.32 -27.61
CA PHE A 66 -8.06 0.02 -27.97
C PHE A 66 -8.78 1.18 -28.67
N HIS A 67 -8.41 2.43 -28.35
CA HIS A 67 -8.95 3.60 -29.03
C HIS A 67 -8.50 3.67 -30.51
N SER A 68 -7.28 3.25 -30.82
CA SER A 68 -6.72 3.34 -32.18
C SER A 68 -6.97 2.09 -33.02
N LEU A 69 -7.21 0.94 -32.38
CA LEU A 69 -7.32 -0.37 -33.02
C LEU A 69 -8.45 -0.41 -34.08
N PRO A 70 -9.68 0.06 -33.81
CA PRO A 70 -10.74 0.08 -34.82
C PRO A 70 -10.33 0.88 -36.06
N ARG A 71 -9.79 2.09 -35.88
CA ARG A 71 -9.32 2.93 -37.00
C ARG A 71 -8.21 2.25 -37.81
N MET A 72 -7.29 1.56 -37.14
CA MET A 72 -6.19 0.84 -37.79
C MET A 72 -6.72 -0.27 -38.71
N LEU A 73 -7.80 -0.95 -38.30
CA LEU A 73 -8.43 -2.05 -39.02
C LEU A 73 -9.73 -1.62 -39.71
N THR A 74 -9.79 -0.38 -40.21
CA THR A 74 -10.89 0.13 -41.02
C THR A 74 -10.37 0.63 -42.38
N GLY A 75 -10.77 -0.07 -43.44
CA GLY A 75 -10.60 0.37 -44.82
C GLY A 75 -11.70 1.35 -45.24
N TYR A 76 -11.61 1.85 -46.47
CA TYR A 76 -12.56 2.76 -47.09
C TYR A 76 -12.87 2.32 -48.52
N ASN A 77 -14.16 2.20 -48.85
CA ASN A 77 -14.65 1.88 -50.19
C ASN A 77 -16.03 2.53 -50.42
N GLY A 78 -16.07 3.86 -50.53
CA GLY A 78 -17.31 4.64 -50.53
C GLY A 78 -17.77 4.96 -49.10
N ASP A 79 -17.69 3.98 -48.21
CA ASP A 79 -17.89 4.09 -46.77
C ASP A 79 -16.75 3.43 -45.99
N ASP A 80 -16.69 3.66 -44.68
CA ASP A 80 -15.78 2.95 -43.78
C ASP A 80 -16.17 1.46 -43.69
N VAL A 81 -15.19 0.58 -43.87
CA VAL A 81 -15.36 -0.88 -43.85
C VAL A 81 -14.40 -1.49 -42.83
N HIS A 82 -14.95 -2.03 -41.75
CA HIS A 82 -14.17 -2.76 -40.75
C HIS A 82 -13.60 -4.06 -41.32
N LEU A 83 -12.32 -4.30 -41.03
CA LEU A 83 -11.59 -5.50 -41.42
C LEU A 83 -11.79 -6.58 -40.34
N TRP A 84 -12.95 -7.23 -40.37
CA TRP A 84 -13.29 -8.33 -39.47
C TRP A 84 -12.30 -9.49 -39.61
N ASP A 85 -11.96 -10.14 -38.49
CA ASP A 85 -11.00 -11.25 -38.45
C ASP A 85 -9.63 -10.98 -39.11
N ALA A 86 -9.25 -9.70 -39.24
CA ALA A 86 -8.02 -9.30 -39.92
C ALA A 86 -6.76 -9.78 -39.18
N ALA A 87 -6.76 -9.71 -37.85
CA ALA A 87 -5.65 -10.19 -37.03
C ALA A 87 -5.80 -11.69 -36.71
N ASP A 88 -4.70 -12.45 -36.83
CA ASP A 88 -4.73 -13.87 -36.47
C ASP A 88 -4.74 -14.13 -34.95
N LEU A 89 -4.22 -13.17 -34.19
CA LEU A 89 -4.18 -13.18 -32.73
C LEU A 89 -4.15 -11.75 -32.19
N LEU A 90 -5.13 -11.40 -31.36
CA LEU A 90 -5.13 -10.19 -30.53
C LEU A 90 -4.52 -10.54 -29.16
N ILE A 91 -3.44 -9.86 -28.79
CA ILE A 91 -2.85 -9.97 -27.45
C ILE A 91 -3.22 -8.72 -26.67
N VAL A 92 -3.84 -8.89 -25.50
CA VAL A 92 -4.19 -7.79 -24.60
C VAL A 92 -3.39 -7.96 -23.32
N ASP A 93 -2.51 -7.02 -23.04
CA ASP A 93 -1.83 -6.92 -21.75
C ASP A 93 -2.62 -6.02 -20.80
N GLU A 94 -2.48 -6.25 -19.49
CA GLU A 94 -3.21 -5.54 -18.43
C GLU A 94 -4.74 -5.52 -18.63
N ALA A 95 -5.31 -6.61 -19.15
CA ALA A 95 -6.73 -6.72 -19.51
C ALA A 95 -7.69 -6.47 -18.33
N GLY A 96 -7.22 -6.61 -17.09
CA GLY A 96 -7.99 -6.30 -15.88
C GLY A 96 -8.28 -4.81 -15.71
N GLN A 97 -7.51 -3.94 -16.37
CA GLN A 97 -7.63 -2.47 -16.33
C GLN A 97 -8.34 -1.90 -17.56
N VAL A 98 -8.78 -2.76 -18.49
CA VAL A 98 -9.50 -2.35 -19.70
C VAL A 98 -11.00 -2.47 -19.46
N SER A 99 -11.73 -1.36 -19.64
CA SER A 99 -13.18 -1.37 -19.53
C SER A 99 -13.81 -2.13 -20.71
N PRO A 100 -14.93 -2.86 -20.49
CA PRO A 100 -15.50 -3.74 -21.50
C PRO A 100 -15.91 -3.00 -22.79
N GLU A 101 -16.49 -1.81 -22.67
CA GLU A 101 -16.94 -0.98 -23.79
C GLU A 101 -15.79 -0.51 -24.70
N LEU A 102 -14.59 -0.38 -24.15
CA LEU A 102 -13.40 -0.06 -24.95
C LEU A 102 -12.80 -1.32 -25.60
N GLY A 103 -12.79 -2.44 -24.85
CA GLY A 103 -12.04 -3.64 -25.22
C GLY A 103 -12.79 -4.64 -26.09
N MET A 104 -14.08 -4.86 -25.85
CA MET A 104 -14.83 -5.99 -26.42
C MET A 104 -14.97 -5.92 -27.94
N SER A 105 -15.13 -4.72 -28.51
CA SER A 105 -15.24 -4.53 -29.96
C SER A 105 -13.99 -4.98 -30.71
N GLY A 106 -12.82 -4.94 -30.05
CA GLY A 106 -11.56 -5.43 -30.60
C GLY A 106 -11.56 -6.92 -30.92
N PHE A 107 -12.39 -7.73 -30.24
CA PHE A 107 -12.47 -9.17 -30.50
C PHE A 107 -13.03 -9.50 -31.89
N ALA A 108 -13.91 -8.66 -32.46
CA ALA A 108 -14.45 -8.88 -33.81
C ALA A 108 -13.40 -8.67 -34.91
N LEU A 109 -12.29 -8.00 -34.60
CA LEU A 109 -11.21 -7.70 -35.55
C LEU A 109 -10.12 -8.79 -35.56
N ALA A 110 -10.27 -9.85 -34.75
CA ALA A 110 -9.27 -10.89 -34.59
C ALA A 110 -9.88 -12.28 -34.46
N LYS A 111 -9.26 -13.27 -35.10
CA LYS A 111 -9.74 -14.67 -35.09
C LYS A 111 -9.64 -15.33 -33.71
N ARG A 112 -8.68 -14.88 -32.89
CA ARG A 112 -8.36 -15.41 -31.55
C ARG A 112 -7.86 -14.27 -30.67
N ALA A 113 -8.07 -14.41 -29.37
CA ALA A 113 -7.55 -13.47 -28.38
C ALA A 113 -6.79 -14.19 -27.26
N LEU A 114 -5.66 -13.61 -26.85
CA LEU A 114 -4.93 -13.96 -25.64
C LEU A 114 -4.94 -12.76 -24.72
N LEU A 115 -5.54 -12.90 -23.55
CA LEU A 115 -5.61 -11.83 -22.55
C LEU A 115 -4.72 -12.17 -21.38
N VAL A 116 -3.92 -11.21 -20.98
CA VAL A 116 -3.04 -11.24 -19.81
C VAL A 116 -3.47 -10.11 -18.89
N GLY A 117 -3.65 -10.43 -17.62
CA GLY A 117 -4.12 -9.46 -16.64
C GLY A 117 -4.46 -10.14 -15.33
N ASP A 118 -4.73 -9.32 -14.32
CA ASP A 118 -4.99 -9.75 -12.97
C ASP A 118 -6.20 -8.98 -12.42
N THR A 119 -7.27 -9.70 -12.10
CA THR A 119 -8.51 -9.11 -11.57
C THR A 119 -8.40 -8.74 -10.09
N ALA A 120 -7.34 -9.17 -9.40
CA ALA A 120 -7.02 -8.77 -8.03
C ALA A 120 -6.12 -7.52 -7.96
N GLN A 121 -5.75 -6.94 -9.11
CA GLN A 121 -5.09 -5.63 -9.20
C GLN A 121 -6.10 -4.51 -9.52
N ILE A 122 -5.60 -3.31 -9.80
CA ILE A 122 -6.41 -2.11 -10.07
C ILE A 122 -7.43 -2.36 -11.19
N GLU A 123 -8.67 -1.93 -10.96
CA GLU A 123 -9.76 -1.97 -11.92
C GLU A 123 -9.78 -0.74 -12.85
N PRO A 124 -10.49 -0.81 -14.00
CA PRO A 124 -10.64 0.34 -14.87
C PRO A 124 -11.32 1.50 -14.14
N VAL A 125 -11.01 2.73 -14.54
CA VAL A 125 -11.79 3.90 -14.08
C VAL A 125 -13.09 3.94 -14.87
N TRP A 126 -14.20 3.57 -14.22
CA TRP A 126 -15.53 3.61 -14.84
C TRP A 126 -16.15 4.99 -14.70
N ASN A 127 -16.59 5.56 -15.83
CA ASN A 127 -17.25 6.85 -15.85
C ASN A 127 -18.79 6.75 -15.76
N LEU A 128 -19.35 5.55 -15.95
CA LEU A 128 -20.79 5.33 -15.97
C LEU A 128 -21.29 4.91 -14.56
N PRO A 129 -22.19 5.68 -13.94
CA PRO A 129 -22.79 5.28 -12.66
C PRO A 129 -23.59 3.98 -12.77
N LEU A 130 -23.52 3.14 -11.73
CA LEU A 130 -24.23 1.85 -11.61
C LEU A 130 -25.72 1.93 -11.98
N LYS A 131 -26.41 2.98 -11.51
CA LYS A 131 -27.85 3.17 -11.77
C LYS A 131 -28.15 3.38 -13.26
N ILE A 132 -27.25 4.07 -13.97
CA ILE A 132 -27.40 4.32 -15.40
C ILE A 132 -27.08 3.04 -16.19
N ASP A 133 -26.02 2.32 -15.82
CA ASP A 133 -25.68 1.03 -16.43
C ASP A 133 -26.83 0.03 -16.31
N ARG A 134 -27.43 -0.07 -15.12
CA ARG A 134 -28.61 -0.92 -14.89
C ARG A 134 -29.83 -0.48 -15.71
N ALA A 135 -30.05 0.82 -15.88
CA ALA A 135 -31.13 1.33 -16.72
C ALA A 135 -30.90 1.02 -18.21
N ASN A 136 -29.67 1.16 -18.70
CA ASN A 136 -29.28 0.78 -20.06
C ASN A 136 -29.45 -0.71 -20.30
N ALA A 137 -29.05 -1.55 -19.34
CA ALA A 137 -29.22 -3.00 -19.43
C ALA A 137 -30.69 -3.42 -19.54
N ARG A 138 -31.61 -2.71 -18.86
CA ARG A 138 -33.06 -2.90 -19.05
C ARG A 138 -33.54 -2.42 -20.42
N ALA A 139 -33.11 -1.24 -20.85
CA ALA A 139 -33.52 -0.66 -22.13
C ALA A 139 -33.04 -1.47 -23.35
N LEU A 140 -31.91 -2.16 -23.22
CA LEU A 140 -31.33 -3.05 -24.23
C LEU A 140 -31.76 -4.53 -24.04
N GLU A 141 -32.73 -4.79 -23.15
CA GLU A 141 -33.28 -6.13 -22.88
C GLU A 141 -32.25 -7.17 -22.41
N ILE A 142 -31.08 -6.74 -21.94
CA ILE A 142 -30.10 -7.59 -21.25
C ILE A 142 -30.69 -8.11 -19.93
N ILE A 143 -31.53 -7.28 -19.28
CA ILE A 143 -32.32 -7.62 -18.10
C ILE A 143 -33.79 -7.43 -18.46
N GLN A 144 -34.61 -8.44 -18.18
CA GLN A 144 -36.01 -8.50 -18.59
C GLN A 144 -36.92 -8.05 -17.44
N ALA A 145 -37.87 -7.15 -17.74
CA ALA A 145 -38.89 -6.75 -16.78
C ALA A 145 -39.83 -7.93 -16.47
N GLY A 146 -40.06 -8.22 -15.19
CA GLY A 146 -40.94 -9.30 -14.73
C GLY A 146 -40.25 -10.60 -14.31
N GLY A 147 -38.93 -10.73 -14.49
CA GLY A 147 -38.11 -11.79 -13.89
C GLY A 147 -37.48 -11.36 -12.56
N ASN A 148 -36.60 -12.20 -11.99
CA ASN A 148 -35.76 -11.77 -10.87
C ASN A 148 -34.63 -10.87 -11.41
N GLU A 149 -34.95 -9.59 -11.59
CA GLU A 149 -34.04 -8.58 -12.15
C GLU A 149 -32.74 -8.44 -11.38
N GLU A 150 -32.75 -8.72 -10.07
CA GLU A 150 -31.53 -8.67 -9.25
C GLU A 150 -30.58 -9.82 -9.59
N THR A 151 -31.12 -11.01 -9.84
CA THR A 151 -30.32 -12.16 -10.28
C THR A 151 -29.75 -11.92 -11.67
N GLN A 152 -30.57 -11.44 -12.60
CA GLN A 152 -30.12 -11.10 -13.96
C GLN A 152 -29.04 -10.00 -13.95
N TRP A 153 -29.20 -8.98 -13.10
CA TRP A 153 -28.18 -7.95 -12.91
C TRP A 153 -26.88 -8.54 -12.36
N ASN A 154 -26.96 -9.38 -11.34
CA ASN A 154 -25.79 -10.02 -10.75
C ASN A 154 -25.08 -10.95 -11.75
N ASP A 155 -25.82 -11.66 -12.60
CA ASP A 155 -25.24 -12.48 -13.68
C ASP A 155 -24.55 -11.62 -14.75
N PHE A 156 -25.14 -10.48 -15.11
CA PHE A 156 -24.53 -9.53 -16.04
C PHE A 156 -23.26 -8.90 -15.45
N VAL A 157 -23.29 -8.49 -14.19
CA VAL A 157 -22.09 -8.02 -13.47
C VAL A 157 -21.06 -9.13 -13.35
N ALA A 158 -21.46 -10.37 -13.06
CA ALA A 158 -20.58 -11.54 -12.98
C ALA A 158 -19.88 -11.81 -14.31
N SER A 159 -20.55 -11.55 -15.43
CA SER A 159 -19.98 -11.70 -16.78
C SER A 159 -18.83 -10.75 -17.09
N GLY A 160 -18.72 -9.65 -16.34
CA GLY A 160 -17.70 -8.62 -16.56
C GLY A 160 -17.97 -7.72 -17.77
N GLN A 161 -19.12 -7.84 -18.44
CA GLN A 161 -19.48 -7.06 -19.63
C GLN A 161 -20.09 -5.69 -19.29
N ASN A 162 -20.50 -5.48 -18.04
CA ASN A 162 -21.13 -4.24 -17.61
C ASN A 162 -20.12 -3.08 -17.50
N VAL A 163 -20.56 -1.86 -17.79
CA VAL A 163 -19.66 -0.70 -17.92
C VAL A 163 -19.31 -0.08 -16.56
N SER A 164 -20.14 -0.28 -15.54
CA SER A 164 -19.92 0.35 -14.22
C SER A 164 -19.02 -0.42 -13.26
N SER A 165 -18.67 -1.68 -13.58
CA SER A 165 -17.82 -2.54 -12.73
C SER A 165 -17.15 -3.72 -13.44
N GLY A 166 -17.33 -3.85 -14.76
CA GLY A 166 -16.74 -4.91 -15.55
C GLY A 166 -15.30 -4.60 -16.00
N ASN A 167 -14.60 -5.64 -16.47
CA ASN A 167 -13.32 -5.48 -17.14
C ASN A 167 -13.10 -6.61 -18.15
N LEU A 168 -12.22 -6.37 -19.13
CA LEU A 168 -12.01 -7.27 -20.24
C LEU A 168 -11.43 -8.64 -19.82
N MET A 169 -10.63 -8.67 -18.74
CA MET A 169 -10.11 -9.93 -18.19
C MET A 169 -11.26 -10.84 -17.71
N ARG A 170 -12.26 -10.31 -17.00
CA ARG A 170 -13.42 -11.09 -16.54
C ARG A 170 -14.24 -11.65 -17.70
N VAL A 171 -14.38 -10.89 -18.78
CA VAL A 171 -15.02 -11.36 -20.03
C VAL A 171 -14.26 -12.58 -20.59
N ALA A 172 -12.93 -12.52 -20.63
CA ALA A 172 -12.11 -13.65 -21.08
C ALA A 172 -12.14 -14.85 -20.12
N GLN A 173 -12.14 -14.61 -18.80
CA GLN A 173 -12.27 -15.66 -17.79
C GLN A 173 -13.61 -16.41 -17.91
N ARG A 174 -14.69 -15.71 -18.30
CA ARG A 174 -15.98 -16.36 -18.57
C ARG A 174 -15.95 -17.22 -19.84
N ALA A 175 -15.20 -16.80 -20.87
CA ALA A 175 -15.14 -17.48 -22.16
C ALA A 175 -14.18 -18.68 -22.18
N THR A 176 -13.23 -18.76 -21.24
CA THR A 176 -12.22 -19.81 -21.22
C THR A 176 -12.67 -21.06 -20.45
N PRO A 177 -12.46 -22.28 -20.99
CA PRO A 177 -12.70 -23.51 -20.25
C PRO A 177 -11.54 -23.88 -19.32
N LEU A 178 -10.42 -23.16 -19.39
CA LEU A 178 -9.23 -23.48 -18.62
C LEU A 178 -9.42 -23.06 -17.16
N VAL A 179 -9.10 -23.95 -16.23
CA VAL A 179 -9.07 -23.65 -14.80
C VAL A 179 -7.87 -24.35 -14.20
N LYS A 180 -6.85 -23.59 -13.77
CA LYS A 180 -5.67 -24.18 -13.12
C LYS A 180 -5.93 -24.53 -11.65
N TYR A 181 -6.63 -23.66 -10.92
CA TYR A 181 -6.97 -23.86 -9.50
C TYR A 181 -8.45 -23.59 -9.27
N ALA A 182 -9.17 -24.53 -8.66
CA ALA A 182 -10.63 -24.44 -8.46
C ALA A 182 -11.06 -23.29 -7.54
N ASN A 183 -10.15 -22.83 -6.68
CA ASN A 183 -10.38 -21.72 -5.76
C ASN A 183 -9.87 -20.39 -6.32
N LEU A 184 -9.49 -20.29 -7.60
CA LEU A 184 -9.17 -19.03 -8.28
C LEU A 184 -10.09 -18.84 -9.49
N ALA A 185 -10.06 -17.63 -10.07
CA ALA A 185 -10.81 -17.35 -11.28
C ALA A 185 -10.31 -18.23 -12.46
N PRO A 186 -11.19 -18.57 -13.43
CA PRO A 186 -10.79 -19.33 -14.61
C PRO A 186 -9.62 -18.69 -15.36
N GLY A 187 -8.85 -19.52 -16.06
CA GLY A 187 -7.68 -19.15 -16.84
C GLY A 187 -6.44 -19.94 -16.45
N LEU A 188 -5.35 -19.65 -17.16
CA LEU A 188 -4.01 -20.07 -16.76
C LEU A 188 -3.52 -19.15 -15.64
N PHE A 189 -2.86 -19.71 -14.64
CA PHE A 189 -2.28 -18.96 -13.52
C PHE A 189 -0.77 -19.18 -13.46
N LEU A 190 0.01 -18.10 -13.57
CA LEU A 190 1.47 -18.12 -13.42
C LEU A 190 1.80 -18.07 -11.93
N THR A 191 2.48 -19.09 -11.41
CA THR A 191 2.71 -19.25 -9.96
C THR A 191 4.01 -18.59 -9.51
N GLU A 192 5.06 -18.65 -10.33
CA GLU A 192 6.38 -18.15 -9.96
C GLU A 192 6.43 -16.62 -9.85
N HIS A 193 6.69 -16.12 -8.65
CA HIS A 193 6.90 -14.71 -8.38
C HIS A 193 8.39 -14.40 -8.21
N ARG A 194 8.95 -13.59 -9.13
CA ARG A 194 10.39 -13.31 -9.21
C ARG A 194 10.79 -11.86 -8.84
N ARG A 195 9.83 -11.01 -8.47
CA ARG A 195 10.06 -9.56 -8.25
C ARG A 195 10.36 -9.21 -6.80
N CYS A 196 9.42 -9.48 -5.90
CA CYS A 196 9.50 -9.05 -4.50
C CYS A 196 10.31 -10.05 -3.67
N GLN A 197 10.86 -9.58 -2.54
CA GLN A 197 11.33 -10.47 -1.49
C GLN A 197 10.19 -11.38 -1.01
N PRO A 198 10.48 -12.63 -0.58
CA PRO A 198 9.46 -13.57 -0.11
C PRO A 198 8.50 -12.97 0.92
N GLU A 199 9.03 -12.26 1.91
CA GLU A 199 8.28 -11.63 3.01
C GLU A 199 7.27 -10.59 2.53
N ILE A 200 7.57 -9.90 1.43
CA ILE A 200 6.69 -8.90 0.82
C ILE A 200 5.56 -9.59 0.05
N ILE A 201 5.89 -10.53 -0.83
CA ILE A 201 4.87 -11.18 -1.67
C ILE A 201 3.97 -12.11 -0.87
N SER A 202 4.44 -12.68 0.26
CA SER A 202 3.62 -13.52 1.13
C SER A 202 2.36 -12.80 1.61
N TYR A 203 2.43 -11.50 1.91
CA TYR A 203 1.24 -10.71 2.23
C TYR A 203 0.21 -10.75 1.10
N CYS A 204 0.62 -10.45 -0.13
CA CYS A 204 -0.27 -10.48 -1.29
C CYS A 204 -0.81 -11.90 -1.55
N ASN A 205 0.03 -12.92 -1.34
CA ASN A 205 -0.33 -14.31 -1.51
C ASN A 205 -1.46 -14.73 -0.57
N ASP A 206 -1.36 -14.32 0.70
CA ASP A 206 -2.39 -14.57 1.71
C ASP A 206 -3.64 -13.70 1.45
N LEU A 207 -3.46 -12.47 1.00
CA LEU A 207 -4.55 -11.52 0.80
C LEU A 207 -5.49 -11.92 -0.35
N VAL A 208 -4.95 -12.29 -1.53
CA VAL A 208 -5.77 -12.51 -2.74
C VAL A 208 -5.46 -13.77 -3.53
N TYR A 209 -4.23 -14.31 -3.46
CA TYR A 209 -3.83 -15.45 -4.30
C TYR A 209 -3.94 -16.82 -3.61
N ARG A 210 -4.38 -16.85 -2.34
CA ARG A 210 -4.71 -18.07 -1.58
C ARG A 210 -3.54 -19.06 -1.48
N GLY A 211 -2.31 -18.55 -1.35
CA GLY A 211 -1.11 -19.36 -1.21
C GLY A 211 -0.54 -19.92 -2.52
N HIS A 212 -1.13 -19.63 -3.68
CA HIS A 212 -0.72 -20.21 -4.97
C HIS A 212 0.48 -19.51 -5.63
N LEU A 213 0.93 -18.36 -5.14
CA LEU A 213 2.17 -17.77 -5.60
C LEU A 213 3.39 -18.45 -4.96
N GLU A 214 4.40 -18.72 -5.76
CA GLU A 214 5.68 -19.30 -5.36
C GLU A 214 6.75 -18.21 -5.37
N PRO A 215 7.24 -17.74 -4.21
CA PRO A 215 8.32 -16.77 -4.15
C PRO A 215 9.64 -17.39 -4.64
N CYS A 216 10.07 -17.04 -5.85
CA CYS A 216 11.29 -17.57 -6.48
C CYS A 216 12.50 -16.65 -6.31
N ARG A 217 12.30 -15.44 -5.78
CA ARG A 217 13.41 -14.54 -5.46
C ARG A 217 14.14 -15.06 -4.23
N LYS A 218 15.46 -15.24 -4.34
CA LYS A 218 16.30 -15.58 -3.18
C LYS A 218 16.24 -14.44 -2.16
N SER A 219 15.94 -14.79 -0.92
CA SER A 219 16.01 -13.88 0.21
C SER A 219 17.42 -13.28 0.30
N SER A 220 17.51 -11.96 0.35
CA SER A 220 18.77 -11.24 0.51
C SER A 220 18.67 -10.24 1.65
N GLN A 221 19.81 -9.87 2.22
CA GLN A 221 19.88 -8.77 3.17
C GLN A 221 19.59 -7.46 2.44
N THR A 222 18.81 -6.59 3.08
CA THR A 222 18.37 -5.29 2.56
C THR A 222 18.77 -4.22 3.58
N ILE A 223 18.98 -2.98 3.12
CA ILE A 223 19.36 -1.88 4.03
C ILE A 223 18.22 -1.44 4.97
N TYR A 224 16.98 -1.82 4.66
CA TYR A 224 15.80 -1.64 5.50
C TYR A 224 15.06 -2.96 5.66
N PRO A 225 14.16 -3.08 6.65
CA PRO A 225 13.30 -4.24 6.79
C PRO A 225 12.49 -4.47 5.52
N LYS A 226 12.25 -5.73 5.18
CA LYS A 226 11.48 -6.09 3.97
C LYS A 226 10.03 -5.64 4.09
N MET A 227 9.48 -5.78 5.28
CA MET A 227 8.23 -5.17 5.73
C MET A 227 8.60 -4.33 6.96
N GLY A 228 8.35 -3.03 6.92
CA GLY A 228 8.73 -2.14 8.01
C GLY A 228 7.75 -1.00 8.18
N TYR A 229 7.83 -0.31 9.32
CA TYR A 229 6.89 0.75 9.63
C TYR A 229 7.49 1.87 10.46
N ALA A 230 6.86 3.04 10.41
CA ALA A 230 7.13 4.18 11.25
C ALA A 230 5.82 4.72 11.77
N HIS A 231 5.64 4.65 13.10
CA HIS A 231 4.44 5.19 13.74
C HIS A 231 4.48 6.72 13.71
N ILE A 232 3.48 7.32 13.07
CA ILE A 232 3.32 8.77 12.97
C ILE A 232 1.92 9.13 13.49
N PRO A 233 1.80 9.70 14.70
CA PRO A 233 0.52 10.09 15.30
C PRO A 233 0.01 11.42 14.75
N GLY A 234 0.05 11.59 13.42
CA GLY A 234 -0.43 12.80 12.76
C GLY A 234 -1.96 12.90 12.73
N GLN A 235 -2.49 14.11 12.68
CA GLN A 235 -3.92 14.32 12.42
C GLN A 235 -4.19 14.38 10.90
N SER A 236 -5.36 13.90 10.51
CA SER A 236 -5.78 13.81 9.11
C SER A 236 -6.89 14.83 8.84
N ALA A 237 -6.73 15.65 7.81
CA ALA A 237 -7.71 16.62 7.36
C ALA A 237 -8.31 16.22 6.01
N ALA A 238 -9.47 16.78 5.68
CA ALA A 238 -10.14 16.60 4.40
C ALA A 238 -10.20 17.92 3.62
N THR A 239 -10.00 17.84 2.31
CA THR A 239 -10.26 18.94 1.37
C THR A 239 -11.78 19.13 1.19
N PRO A 240 -12.23 20.29 0.67
CA PRO A 240 -13.65 20.50 0.36
C PRO A 240 -14.25 19.44 -0.60
N ALA A 241 -13.42 18.85 -1.46
CA ALA A 241 -13.79 17.77 -2.37
C ALA A 241 -13.75 16.36 -1.73
N GLY A 242 -13.51 16.26 -0.42
CA GLY A 242 -13.51 14.98 0.33
C GLY A 242 -12.20 14.17 0.29
N SER A 243 -11.20 14.57 -0.52
CA SER A 243 -9.87 13.92 -0.50
C SER A 243 -9.11 14.26 0.78
N ARG A 244 -8.37 13.31 1.35
CA ARG A 244 -7.70 13.46 2.65
C ARG A 244 -6.19 13.72 2.54
N PHE A 245 -5.63 14.37 3.55
CA PHE A 245 -4.19 14.55 3.70
C PHE A 245 -3.77 14.55 5.19
N ASN A 246 -2.52 14.20 5.45
CA ASN A 246 -1.84 14.24 6.74
C ASN A 246 -0.48 14.92 6.54
N GLN A 247 -0.38 16.14 7.07
CA GLN A 247 0.80 16.99 6.90
C GLN A 247 2.03 16.43 7.61
N LEU A 248 1.83 15.80 8.78
CA LEU A 248 2.92 15.23 9.57
C LEU A 248 3.53 14.01 8.86
N GLU A 249 2.69 13.11 8.32
CA GLU A 249 3.18 11.99 7.49
C GLU A 249 4.03 12.48 6.32
N ALA A 250 3.57 13.54 5.63
CA ALA A 250 4.25 14.05 4.45
C ALA A 250 5.63 14.65 4.77
N TYR A 251 5.73 15.46 5.82
CA TYR A 251 7.01 16.02 6.22
C TYR A 251 7.92 14.95 6.82
N ALA A 252 7.43 14.05 7.67
CA ALA A 252 8.22 12.96 8.22
C ALA A 252 8.87 12.08 7.13
N ILE A 253 8.13 11.76 6.06
CA ILE A 253 8.68 11.06 4.89
C ILE A 253 9.80 11.89 4.22
N ALA A 254 9.58 13.19 4.01
CA ALA A 254 10.56 14.05 3.35
C ALA A 254 11.84 14.21 4.19
N GLU A 255 11.72 14.42 5.50
CA GLU A 255 12.85 14.51 6.43
C GLU A 255 13.65 13.21 6.48
N TRP A 256 12.95 12.08 6.60
CA TRP A 256 13.58 10.77 6.62
C TRP A 256 14.36 10.51 5.33
N LEU A 257 13.79 10.84 4.16
CA LEU A 257 14.47 10.72 2.88
C LEU A 257 15.69 11.63 2.73
N VAL A 258 15.67 12.83 3.31
CA VAL A 258 16.85 13.71 3.35
C VAL A 258 17.98 13.06 4.14
N LYS A 259 17.68 12.54 5.33
CA LYS A 259 18.66 11.87 6.20
C LYS A 259 19.23 10.60 5.56
N GLU A 260 18.37 9.79 4.97
CA GLU A 260 18.74 8.48 4.43
C GLU A 260 19.26 8.52 2.98
N LYS A 261 19.26 9.70 2.35
CA LYS A 261 19.62 9.85 0.93
C LYS A 261 20.93 9.15 0.57
N SER A 262 22.01 9.45 1.27
CA SER A 262 23.34 8.90 0.95
C SER A 262 23.35 7.37 1.05
N ARG A 263 22.73 6.81 2.08
CA ARG A 263 22.64 5.37 2.30
C ARG A 263 21.81 4.68 1.22
N ILE A 264 20.70 5.29 0.80
CA ILE A 264 19.86 4.78 -0.30
C ILE A 264 20.63 4.84 -1.62
N GLU A 265 21.34 5.93 -1.88
CA GLU A 265 22.09 6.12 -3.13
C GLU A 265 23.28 5.18 -3.26
N GLU A 266 23.95 4.87 -2.15
CA GLU A 266 25.02 3.87 -2.09
C GLU A 266 24.49 2.45 -2.41
N ALA A 267 23.32 2.09 -1.88
CA ALA A 267 22.76 0.75 -2.06
C ALA A 267 22.06 0.53 -3.42
N TYR A 268 21.38 1.55 -3.95
CA TYR A 268 20.47 1.40 -5.10
C TYR A 268 20.75 2.36 -6.27
N GLY A 269 21.76 3.22 -6.17
CA GLY A 269 21.98 4.32 -7.13
C GLY A 269 20.94 5.43 -6.95
N SER A 270 20.63 6.19 -8.00
CA SER A 270 19.72 7.36 -7.90
C SER A 270 18.45 7.09 -7.08
N ILE A 271 18.23 7.93 -6.05
CA ILE A 271 17.08 7.84 -5.14
C ILE A 271 15.74 7.91 -5.89
N GLU A 272 15.70 8.59 -7.04
CA GLU A 272 14.51 8.74 -7.88
C GLU A 272 14.07 7.42 -8.53
N LYS A 273 15.03 6.52 -8.76
CA LYS A 273 14.80 5.15 -9.26
C LYS A 273 14.64 4.14 -8.12
N ALA A 274 15.23 4.43 -6.95
CA ALA A 274 15.15 3.57 -5.77
C ALA A 274 13.80 3.66 -5.05
N ILE A 275 13.21 4.86 -5.00
CA ILE A 275 12.03 5.16 -4.17
C ILE A 275 10.75 5.28 -5.02
N GLY A 276 9.66 4.72 -4.49
CA GLY A 276 8.29 5.08 -4.85
C GLY A 276 7.47 5.39 -3.62
N ILE A 277 6.67 6.45 -3.65
CA ILE A 277 5.77 6.81 -2.55
C ILE A 277 4.32 6.66 -3.00
N VAL A 278 3.57 5.77 -2.37
CA VAL A 278 2.18 5.47 -2.69
C VAL A 278 1.26 5.84 -1.53
N THR A 279 0.09 6.36 -1.86
CA THR A 279 -0.93 6.76 -0.87
C THR A 279 -2.33 6.61 -1.46
N PRO A 280 -3.39 6.36 -0.66
CA PRO A 280 -4.74 6.23 -1.19
C PRO A 280 -5.28 7.54 -1.79
N PHE A 281 -4.76 8.70 -1.39
CA PHE A 281 -5.37 10.00 -1.69
C PHE A 281 -4.49 10.90 -2.55
N THR A 282 -5.07 11.46 -3.61
CA THR A 282 -4.40 12.47 -4.45
C THR A 282 -4.01 13.72 -3.65
N ALA A 283 -4.82 14.15 -2.67
CA ALA A 283 -4.46 15.27 -1.79
C ALA A 283 -3.21 14.95 -0.96
N GLN A 284 -3.09 13.76 -0.39
CA GLN A 284 -1.87 13.36 0.31
C GLN A 284 -0.66 13.31 -0.63
N ALA A 285 -0.81 12.73 -1.82
CA ALA A 285 0.28 12.70 -2.81
C ALA A 285 0.77 14.12 -3.16
N ASN A 286 -0.14 15.09 -3.26
CA ASN A 286 0.20 16.50 -3.46
C ASN A 286 0.98 17.08 -2.28
N VAL A 287 0.56 16.81 -1.04
CA VAL A 287 1.23 17.34 0.15
C VAL A 287 2.64 16.74 0.31
N ILE A 288 2.81 15.43 0.04
CA ILE A 288 4.13 14.78 0.02
C ILE A 288 5.02 15.40 -1.06
N ARG A 289 4.52 15.59 -2.29
CA ARG A 289 5.29 16.25 -3.37
C ARG A 289 5.74 17.66 -2.98
N LYS A 290 4.89 18.43 -2.30
CA LYS A 290 5.24 19.77 -1.80
C LYS A 290 6.34 19.69 -0.74
N ALA A 291 6.21 18.79 0.24
CA ALA A 291 7.24 18.59 1.26
C ALA A 291 8.59 18.18 0.63
N LEU A 292 8.58 17.25 -0.33
CA LEU A 292 9.77 16.86 -1.09
C LEU A 292 10.36 18.01 -1.91
N ALA A 293 9.54 18.84 -2.55
CA ALA A 293 10.02 19.98 -3.31
C ALA A 293 10.71 21.03 -2.40
N ILE A 294 10.23 21.19 -1.16
CA ILE A 294 10.85 22.08 -0.17
C ILE A 294 12.16 21.49 0.34
N ARG A 295 12.16 20.21 0.72
CA ARG A 295 13.30 19.55 1.38
C ARG A 295 14.35 19.00 0.43
N MET A 296 13.96 18.68 -0.79
CA MET A 296 14.78 18.02 -1.82
C MET A 296 14.50 18.62 -3.22
N PRO A 297 14.68 19.94 -3.45
CA PRO A 297 14.16 20.68 -4.62
C PRO A 297 14.60 20.20 -6.01
N LYS A 298 15.67 19.39 -6.10
CA LYS A 298 16.18 18.82 -7.36
C LYS A 298 15.82 17.35 -7.58
N THR A 299 15.11 16.73 -6.63
CA THR A 299 14.85 15.28 -6.62
C THR A 299 13.43 15.00 -7.07
N LYS A 300 13.26 14.17 -8.11
CA LYS A 300 11.96 13.78 -8.64
C LYS A 300 11.60 12.35 -8.25
N ILE A 301 11.13 12.18 -7.02
CA ILE A 301 10.59 10.89 -6.55
C ILE A 301 9.18 10.72 -7.11
N THR A 302 8.89 9.54 -7.67
CA THR A 302 7.52 9.19 -8.06
C THR A 302 6.66 9.13 -6.80
N THR A 303 5.62 9.97 -6.73
CA THR A 303 4.68 10.04 -5.61
C THR A 303 3.27 10.10 -6.16
N GLY A 304 2.36 9.24 -5.71
CA GLY A 304 1.02 9.19 -6.28
C GLY A 304 0.10 8.16 -5.63
N THR A 305 -1.05 7.94 -6.25
CA THR A 305 -1.92 6.82 -5.89
C THR A 305 -1.41 5.53 -6.54
N VAL A 306 -2.03 4.39 -6.25
CA VAL A 306 -1.65 3.10 -6.84
C VAL A 306 -1.62 3.13 -8.38
N HIS A 307 -2.47 3.94 -9.01
CA HIS A 307 -2.50 4.17 -10.47
C HIS A 307 -1.18 4.76 -11.00
N SER A 308 -0.47 5.57 -10.20
CA SER A 308 0.82 6.15 -10.60
C SER A 308 1.96 5.13 -10.71
N PHE A 309 1.75 3.92 -10.17
CA PHE A 309 2.73 2.82 -10.18
C PHE A 309 2.24 1.60 -10.96
N GLN A 310 1.23 1.77 -11.81
CA GLN A 310 0.77 0.71 -12.71
C GLN A 310 1.91 0.30 -13.65
N GLY A 311 2.31 -0.98 -13.61
CA GLY A 311 3.49 -1.49 -14.32
C GLY A 311 4.86 -1.06 -13.76
N GLY A 312 4.91 -0.13 -12.80
CA GLY A 312 6.15 0.40 -12.21
C GLY A 312 6.48 -0.22 -10.86
N ALA A 313 7.72 -0.69 -10.68
CA ALA A 313 8.22 -1.21 -9.41
C ALA A 313 9.47 -0.43 -8.96
N ARG A 314 9.70 -0.41 -7.64
CA ARG A 314 10.83 0.27 -7.00
C ARG A 314 11.49 -0.65 -5.97
N PRO A 315 12.82 -0.57 -5.78
CA PRO A 315 13.50 -1.20 -4.65
C PRO A 315 12.77 -0.96 -3.33
N LEU A 316 12.47 0.31 -3.03
CA LEU A 316 11.80 0.72 -1.79
C LEU A 316 10.48 1.40 -2.13
N MET A 317 9.38 0.89 -1.55
CA MET A 317 8.08 1.55 -1.59
C MET A 317 7.75 2.10 -0.20
N LEU A 318 7.44 3.39 -0.12
CA LEU A 318 6.88 4.02 1.06
C LEU A 318 5.37 4.16 0.91
N PHE A 319 4.62 3.77 1.93
CA PHE A 319 3.16 3.88 1.96
C PHE A 319 2.72 4.88 3.04
N SER A 320 1.95 5.89 2.63
CA SER A 320 1.33 6.86 3.54
C SER A 320 -0.19 6.60 3.60
N PRO A 321 -0.71 6.01 4.69
CA PRO A 321 -2.12 5.68 4.83
C PRO A 321 -3.00 6.92 5.00
N THR A 322 -2.42 8.08 5.37
CA THR A 322 -3.10 9.39 5.49
C THR A 322 -4.09 9.54 6.66
N TYR A 323 -4.61 8.44 7.20
CA TYR A 323 -5.53 8.51 8.34
C TYR A 323 -4.77 8.78 9.64
N GLY A 324 -5.38 9.61 10.49
CA GLY A 324 -4.76 10.09 11.71
C GLY A 324 -5.30 9.42 12.97
N VAL A 325 -4.86 9.93 14.12
CA VAL A 325 -5.25 9.38 15.43
C VAL A 325 -6.73 9.61 15.72
N GLY A 326 -7.40 8.56 16.23
CA GLY A 326 -8.82 8.58 16.56
C GLY A 326 -9.75 8.56 15.34
N HIS A 327 -9.26 8.18 14.15
CA HIS A 327 -10.15 7.82 13.05
C HIS A 327 -10.98 6.59 13.44
N GLN A 328 -12.30 6.77 13.52
CA GLN A 328 -13.27 5.72 13.75
C GLN A 328 -13.99 5.45 12.42
N GLY A 329 -13.92 4.22 11.91
CA GLY A 329 -14.59 3.83 10.67
C GLY A 329 -13.71 3.04 9.70
N ARG A 330 -14.28 2.68 8.56
CA ARG A 330 -13.57 1.98 7.49
C ARG A 330 -12.64 2.95 6.76
N THR A 331 -11.42 2.48 6.50
CA THR A 331 -10.47 3.19 5.64
C THR A 331 -10.62 2.74 4.19
N PHE A 332 -10.24 3.59 3.24
CA PHE A 332 -10.27 3.28 1.81
C PHE A 332 -9.51 1.97 1.48
N PHE A 333 -8.44 1.69 2.22
CA PHE A 333 -7.60 0.52 2.01
C PHE A 333 -8.00 -0.72 2.81
N THR A 334 -9.04 -0.61 3.66
CA THR A 334 -9.67 -1.76 4.31
C THR A 334 -10.85 -2.31 3.50
N GLU A 335 -11.43 -1.52 2.60
CA GLU A 335 -12.61 -1.94 1.83
C GLU A 335 -12.26 -2.74 0.58
N ASP A 336 -11.15 -2.41 -0.07
CA ASP A 336 -10.69 -3.08 -1.29
C ASP A 336 -9.29 -3.64 -1.10
N THR A 337 -9.16 -4.94 -1.35
CA THR A 337 -7.88 -5.67 -1.28
C THR A 337 -6.91 -5.20 -2.37
N ARG A 338 -7.42 -4.72 -3.51
CA ARG A 338 -6.62 -4.37 -4.70
C ARG A 338 -5.59 -3.30 -4.42
N MET A 339 -5.97 -2.26 -3.65
CA MET A 339 -5.07 -1.14 -3.38
C MET A 339 -3.82 -1.61 -2.65
N LEU A 340 -3.98 -2.33 -1.53
CA LEU A 340 -2.83 -2.86 -0.79
C LEU A 340 -2.10 -3.97 -1.55
N ASN A 341 -2.83 -4.85 -2.27
CA ASN A 341 -2.20 -5.85 -3.14
C ASN A 341 -1.25 -5.19 -4.14
N VAL A 342 -1.68 -4.11 -4.79
CA VAL A 342 -0.86 -3.37 -5.75
C VAL A 342 0.25 -2.61 -5.05
N ALA A 343 -0.05 -1.83 -4.01
CA ALA A 343 0.94 -1.02 -3.30
C ALA A 343 2.11 -1.86 -2.78
N VAL A 344 1.81 -3.00 -2.14
CA VAL A 344 2.82 -3.91 -1.57
C VAL A 344 3.60 -4.63 -2.67
N SER A 345 2.92 -5.14 -3.71
CA SER A 345 3.59 -5.87 -4.82
C SER A 345 4.45 -5.01 -5.76
N ARG A 346 4.47 -3.67 -5.57
CA ARG A 346 5.42 -2.77 -6.26
C ARG A 346 6.78 -2.68 -5.57
N ALA A 347 6.89 -3.11 -4.31
CA ALA A 347 8.14 -3.15 -3.58
C ALA A 347 8.98 -4.35 -3.99
N LYS A 348 10.22 -4.13 -4.42
CA LYS A 348 11.15 -5.23 -4.68
C LYS A 348 11.80 -5.67 -3.37
N ASP A 349 12.39 -4.75 -2.63
CA ASP A 349 13.27 -5.02 -1.47
C ASP A 349 12.64 -4.68 -0.14
N SER A 350 11.96 -3.52 -0.04
CA SER A 350 11.30 -3.09 1.20
C SER A 350 9.98 -2.37 0.92
N PHE A 351 8.96 -2.72 1.69
CA PHE A 351 7.71 -1.98 1.81
C PHE A 351 7.63 -1.36 3.21
N LEU A 352 7.62 -0.02 3.27
CA LEU A 352 7.71 0.75 4.51
C LEU A 352 6.46 1.60 4.70
N VAL A 353 5.75 1.44 5.82
CA VAL A 353 4.54 2.23 6.11
C VAL A 353 4.85 3.39 7.04
N PHE A 354 4.47 4.60 6.65
CA PHE A 354 4.67 5.84 7.40
C PHE A 354 3.31 6.42 7.78
N GLY A 355 2.83 6.16 9.00
CA GLY A 355 1.51 6.61 9.42
C GLY A 355 1.08 6.08 10.78
N ASN A 356 -0.21 6.21 11.10
CA ASN A 356 -0.73 5.68 12.36
C ASN A 356 -0.82 4.14 12.31
N MET A 357 0.05 3.45 13.06
CA MET A 357 0.07 1.98 13.12
C MET A 357 -1.20 1.36 13.69
N GLU A 358 -1.98 2.11 14.47
CA GLU A 358 -3.25 1.62 15.01
C GLU A 358 -4.27 1.26 13.91
N LEU A 359 -4.10 1.81 12.69
CA LEU A 359 -4.93 1.48 11.52
C LEU A 359 -4.77 0.04 11.02
N PHE A 360 -3.68 -0.63 11.42
CA PHE A 360 -3.35 -1.99 11.00
C PHE A 360 -3.63 -3.02 12.09
N HIS A 361 -4.36 -2.62 13.14
CA HIS A 361 -4.81 -3.49 14.23
C HIS A 361 -6.34 -3.47 14.26
N SER A 362 -6.96 -4.54 13.77
CA SER A 362 -8.39 -4.73 13.92
C SER A 362 -8.67 -6.21 14.18
N GLY A 363 -9.52 -6.50 15.17
CA GLY A 363 -9.97 -7.86 15.48
C GLY A 363 -10.71 -8.59 14.34
N ALA A 364 -11.13 -7.88 13.28
CA ALA A 364 -11.66 -8.49 12.06
C ALA A 364 -10.54 -8.73 11.01
N PRO A 365 -10.58 -9.85 10.26
CA PRO A 365 -9.66 -10.10 9.15
C PRO A 365 -9.97 -9.14 7.99
N GLN A 366 -9.19 -8.07 7.90
CA GLN A 366 -9.27 -7.04 6.86
C GLN A 366 -7.89 -6.89 6.19
N PRO A 367 -7.81 -6.31 4.98
CA PRO A 367 -6.55 -6.13 4.28
C PRO A 367 -5.47 -5.42 5.11
N ALA A 368 -5.87 -4.41 5.90
CA ALA A 368 -4.97 -3.67 6.79
C ALA A 368 -4.53 -4.49 8.01
N SER A 369 -5.42 -5.25 8.65
CA SER A 369 -5.05 -6.08 9.80
C SER A 369 -4.18 -7.27 9.40
N LEU A 370 -4.40 -7.83 8.21
CA LEU A 370 -3.47 -8.80 7.63
C LEU A 370 -2.11 -8.16 7.39
N LEU A 371 -2.05 -6.95 6.84
CA LEU A 371 -0.78 -6.24 6.62
C LEU A 371 -0.05 -5.98 7.94
N GLY A 372 -0.78 -5.59 8.99
CA GLY A 372 -0.25 -5.43 10.34
C GLY A 372 0.49 -6.68 10.83
N LYS A 373 -0.06 -7.88 10.60
CA LYS A 373 0.63 -9.13 10.96
C LYS A 373 2.01 -9.27 10.33
N PHE A 374 2.24 -8.73 9.12
CA PHE A 374 3.54 -8.75 8.46
C PHE A 374 4.45 -7.59 8.88
N LEU A 375 3.87 -6.44 9.24
CA LEU A 375 4.62 -5.26 9.68
C LEU A 375 5.15 -5.40 11.11
N PHE A 376 4.47 -6.17 11.96
CA PHE A 376 4.74 -6.25 13.40
C PHE A 376 5.24 -7.64 13.84
N LEU A 377 5.77 -8.45 12.91
CA LEU A 377 6.34 -9.77 13.23
C LEU A 377 7.52 -9.65 14.19
N ASP A 378 8.45 -8.74 13.92
CA ASP A 378 9.58 -8.43 14.79
C ASP A 378 9.76 -6.90 14.87
N PRO A 379 9.05 -6.24 15.80
CA PRO A 379 9.06 -4.78 15.95
C PRO A 379 10.45 -4.19 16.17
N ALA A 380 11.35 -4.91 16.85
CA ALA A 380 12.69 -4.43 17.14
C ALA A 380 13.50 -4.26 15.85
N GLU A 381 13.24 -5.11 14.86
CA GLU A 381 13.88 -5.06 13.55
C GLU A 381 13.06 -4.28 12.52
N GLN A 382 11.73 -4.22 12.66
CA GLN A 382 10.81 -3.67 11.64
C GLN A 382 10.45 -2.19 11.83
N GLU A 383 10.65 -1.61 13.02
CA GLU A 383 10.41 -0.18 13.26
C GLU A 383 11.52 0.68 12.63
N VAL A 384 11.16 1.48 11.63
CA VAL A 384 12.03 2.44 10.96
C VAL A 384 12.30 3.62 11.89
N GLN A 385 13.57 3.78 12.26
CA GLN A 385 14.02 4.81 13.19
C GLN A 385 14.27 6.16 12.50
N GLY A 386 14.29 7.24 13.30
CA GLY A 386 14.66 8.58 12.84
C GLY A 386 13.66 9.25 11.90
N VAL A 387 12.39 8.85 11.97
CA VAL A 387 11.29 9.40 11.15
C VAL A 387 10.68 10.65 11.77
N PHE A 388 10.72 10.76 13.10
CA PHE A 388 10.31 11.97 13.82
C PHE A 388 11.49 12.95 13.89
N SER A 389 11.33 14.15 13.35
CA SER A 389 12.32 15.24 13.44
C SER A 389 11.68 16.54 13.90
N ARG A 390 12.49 17.44 14.49
CA ARG A 390 12.05 18.79 14.90
C ARG A 390 11.44 19.54 13.73
N GLU A 391 12.05 19.42 12.57
CA GLU A 391 11.64 20.09 11.34
C GLU A 391 10.29 19.55 10.84
N ALA A 392 10.08 18.24 10.90
CA ALA A 392 8.80 17.64 10.52
C ALA A 392 7.65 18.15 11.41
N LEU A 393 7.85 18.21 12.72
CA LEU A 393 6.85 18.70 13.65
C LEU A 393 6.61 20.20 13.51
N ALA A 394 7.67 20.99 13.36
CA ALA A 394 7.56 22.44 13.16
C ALA A 394 6.81 22.76 11.86
N ALA A 395 7.10 22.03 10.77
CA ALA A 395 6.48 22.24 9.47
C ALA A 395 5.04 21.69 9.38
N ALA A 396 4.70 20.70 10.21
CA ALA A 396 3.38 20.08 10.22
C ALA A 396 2.32 20.83 11.05
N GLN A 397 2.69 21.86 11.82
CA GLN A 397 1.77 22.54 12.75
C GLN A 397 0.54 23.18 12.06
N PRO A 398 -0.69 22.78 12.42
CA PRO A 398 -1.91 23.50 12.04
C PRO A 398 -2.51 24.38 13.15
N PHE A 399 -1.93 24.44 14.36
CA PHE A 399 -2.59 25.05 15.53
C PHE A 399 -1.66 25.86 16.44
N SER A 400 -1.19 27.03 15.99
CA SER A 400 -0.79 28.09 16.92
C SER A 400 -2.03 28.93 17.26
N SER A 401 -2.86 28.46 18.20
CA SER A 401 -3.75 29.39 18.89
C SER A 401 -2.90 30.19 19.89
N ARG A 402 -3.21 31.47 20.16
CA ARG A 402 -2.49 32.29 21.15
C ARG A 402 -2.50 31.71 22.58
N LYS A 403 -3.23 30.62 22.84
CA LYS A 403 -3.43 30.00 24.16
C LYS A 403 -2.80 28.61 24.34
N THR A 404 -2.07 28.09 23.34
CA THR A 404 -1.50 26.72 23.40
C THR A 404 0.02 26.80 23.35
N GLN A 405 0.69 26.21 24.34
CA GLN A 405 2.13 26.00 24.33
C GLN A 405 2.44 24.66 23.67
N ASN A 406 3.35 24.67 22.70
CA ASN A 406 3.79 23.50 21.97
C ASN A 406 5.32 23.45 22.04
N GLU A 407 5.84 22.47 22.76
CA GLU A 407 7.27 22.29 22.99
C GLU A 407 7.74 20.97 22.38
N ILE A 408 9.01 20.91 22.01
CA ILE A 408 9.64 19.69 21.51
C ILE A 408 10.76 19.29 22.46
N VAL A 409 10.74 18.02 22.86
CA VAL A 409 11.77 17.40 23.70
C VAL A 409 12.46 16.32 22.88
N ASP A 410 13.79 16.34 22.84
CA ASP A 410 14.61 15.43 22.02
C ASP A 410 15.91 14.96 22.70
N THR A 411 16.08 15.27 23.99
CA THR A 411 17.19 14.77 24.81
C THR A 411 16.67 13.78 25.84
N LEU A 412 17.49 12.79 26.22
CA LEU A 412 17.14 11.82 27.26
C LEU A 412 16.78 12.54 28.57
N GLU A 413 17.62 13.48 29.00
CA GLU A 413 17.40 14.24 30.24
C GLU A 413 16.13 15.09 30.18
N GLY A 414 15.81 15.67 29.01
CA GLY A 414 14.57 16.39 28.80
C GLY A 414 13.34 15.50 28.96
N HIS A 415 13.37 14.28 28.41
CA HIS A 415 12.27 13.32 28.58
C HIS A 415 12.15 12.85 30.03
N ARG A 416 13.27 12.59 30.72
CA ARG A 416 13.28 12.21 32.15
C ARG A 416 12.74 13.33 33.04
N TRP A 417 13.15 14.57 32.78
CA TRP A 417 12.62 15.74 33.46
C TRP A 417 11.12 15.87 33.25
N LEU A 418 10.65 15.75 32.00
CA LEU A 418 9.23 15.84 31.67
C LEU A 418 8.41 14.74 32.36
N LEU A 419 8.94 13.51 32.43
CA LEU A 419 8.29 12.43 33.16
C LEU A 419 8.08 12.81 34.63
N ARG A 420 9.15 13.25 35.32
CA ARG A 420 9.12 13.66 36.73
C ARG A 420 8.18 14.86 36.97
N ASP A 421 8.32 15.91 36.16
CA ASP A 421 7.45 17.10 36.20
C ASP A 421 5.97 16.72 36.06
N THR A 422 5.66 15.76 35.18
CA THR A 422 4.28 15.32 34.98
C THR A 422 3.75 14.55 36.18
N PHE A 423 4.55 13.66 36.78
CA PHE A 423 4.17 12.97 38.01
C PHE A 423 3.90 13.98 39.12
N ASP A 424 4.79 14.94 39.33
CA ASP A 424 4.69 15.97 40.37
C ASP A 424 3.48 16.89 40.18
N ALA A 425 3.21 17.34 38.95
CA ALA A 425 2.15 18.30 38.64
C ALA A 425 0.75 17.69 38.48
N ALA A 426 0.62 16.37 38.28
CA ALA A 426 -0.67 15.73 38.08
C ALA A 426 -1.59 15.85 39.31
N LYS A 427 -2.90 16.04 39.07
CA LYS A 427 -3.91 16.28 40.11
C LYS A 427 -4.99 15.21 40.20
N GLU A 428 -5.55 14.80 39.05
CA GLU A 428 -6.69 13.88 39.00
C GLU A 428 -6.26 12.51 38.47
N TYR A 429 -5.60 12.49 37.33
CA TYR A 429 -5.11 11.27 36.70
C TYR A 429 -3.78 11.53 35.98
N LEU A 430 -3.03 10.45 35.80
CA LEU A 430 -1.84 10.37 34.96
C LEU A 430 -1.85 9.03 34.24
N MET A 431 -1.65 9.05 32.92
CA MET A 431 -1.51 7.84 32.13
C MET A 431 -0.18 7.81 31.38
N VAL A 432 0.60 6.76 31.61
CA VAL A 432 1.83 6.46 30.87
C VAL A 432 1.55 5.34 29.88
N VAL A 433 1.68 5.62 28.60
CA VAL A 433 1.45 4.66 27.52
C VAL A 433 2.78 4.32 26.86
N SER A 434 3.23 3.08 27.00
CA SER A 434 4.50 2.61 26.45
C SER A 434 4.34 1.19 25.90
N PRO A 435 4.52 0.98 24.58
CA PRO A 435 4.38 -0.33 23.93
C PRO A 435 5.19 -1.44 24.63
N PHE A 436 6.44 -1.13 24.96
CA PHE A 436 7.37 -2.04 25.63
C PHE A 436 7.57 -1.64 27.09
N ILE A 437 7.77 -2.64 27.95
CA ILE A 437 8.08 -2.47 29.38
C ILE A 437 9.36 -3.22 29.75
N SER A 438 10.19 -2.61 30.60
CA SER A 438 11.44 -3.15 31.10
C SER A 438 11.64 -2.77 32.56
N HIS A 439 11.96 -3.74 33.44
CA HIS A 439 12.24 -3.42 34.84
C HIS A 439 13.42 -2.44 35.00
N LYS A 440 14.44 -2.52 34.14
CA LYS A 440 15.61 -1.63 34.19
C LYS A 440 15.23 -0.17 34.01
N ALA A 441 14.35 0.08 33.02
CA ALA A 441 13.81 1.40 32.74
C ALA A 441 13.02 1.98 33.91
N ILE A 442 12.23 1.13 34.56
CA ILE A 442 11.40 1.48 35.71
C ILE A 442 12.28 1.84 36.92
N GLU A 443 13.38 1.11 37.13
CA GLU A 443 14.35 1.37 38.19
C GLU A 443 15.18 2.63 37.93
N ASP A 444 15.74 2.77 36.73
CA ASP A 444 16.61 3.90 36.37
C ASP A 444 15.92 5.26 36.53
N ASP A 445 14.60 5.32 36.29
CA ASP A 445 13.79 6.54 36.39
C ASP A 445 12.94 6.62 37.66
N GLU A 446 13.13 5.69 38.60
CA GLU A 446 12.42 5.68 39.89
C GLU A 446 10.89 5.74 39.71
N ILE A 447 10.37 5.10 38.65
CA ILE A 447 8.96 5.23 38.22
C ILE A 447 8.00 4.75 39.31
N VAL A 448 8.41 3.75 40.09
CA VAL A 448 7.62 3.25 41.23
C VAL A 448 7.48 4.33 42.30
N ASP A 449 8.55 5.02 42.67
CA ASP A 449 8.54 6.05 43.70
C ASP A 449 7.74 7.28 43.25
N LEU A 450 7.88 7.67 41.99
CA LEU A 450 7.07 8.72 41.37
C LEU A 450 5.57 8.38 41.39
N ALA A 451 5.22 7.14 41.06
CA ALA A 451 3.83 6.68 41.07
C ALA A 451 3.25 6.64 42.49
N LEU A 452 4.02 6.18 43.48
CA LEU A 452 3.61 6.18 44.88
C LEU A 452 3.37 7.61 45.40
N GLY A 453 4.29 8.53 45.13
CA GLY A 453 4.14 9.94 45.53
C GLY A 453 2.92 10.62 44.88
N ALA A 454 2.63 10.33 43.60
CA ALA A 454 1.42 10.83 42.95
C ALA A 454 0.14 10.23 43.56
N LYS A 455 0.15 8.93 43.91
CA LYS A 455 -0.98 8.27 44.56
C LYS A 455 -1.24 8.80 45.98
N GLU A 456 -0.21 9.14 46.75
CA GLU A 456 -0.36 9.78 48.06
C GLU A 456 -1.07 11.13 47.96
N ARG A 457 -0.93 11.83 46.82
CA ARG A 457 -1.67 13.06 46.51
C ARG A 457 -3.09 12.81 45.97
N GLY A 458 -3.50 11.55 45.83
CA GLY A 458 -4.82 11.16 45.32
C GLY A 458 -4.93 11.09 43.79
N VAL A 459 -3.81 11.05 43.06
CA VAL A 459 -3.79 10.97 41.59
C VAL A 459 -4.01 9.52 41.14
N ASP A 460 -4.89 9.31 40.16
CA ASP A 460 -5.08 8.00 39.52
C ASP A 460 -3.99 7.72 38.47
N VAL A 461 -3.00 6.89 38.83
CA VAL A 461 -1.87 6.54 37.96
C VAL A 461 -2.13 5.23 37.23
N THR A 462 -2.19 5.31 35.89
CA THR A 462 -2.40 4.16 35.00
C THR A 462 -1.22 3.96 34.05
N PHE A 463 -0.66 2.76 34.02
CA PHE A 463 0.33 2.34 33.03
C PHE A 463 -0.33 1.47 31.97
N VAL A 464 -0.03 1.74 30.70
CA VAL A 464 -0.57 0.98 29.57
C VAL A 464 0.56 0.45 28.72
N CYS A 465 0.60 -0.86 28.50
CA CYS A 465 1.58 -1.52 27.63
C CYS A 465 0.94 -2.51 26.64
N ASP A 466 1.71 -2.93 25.64
CA ASP A 466 1.23 -3.92 24.67
C ASP A 466 1.46 -5.34 25.18
N LEU A 467 0.48 -6.22 25.06
CA LEU A 467 0.68 -7.63 25.42
C LEU A 467 1.69 -8.29 24.49
N GLY A 468 1.50 -8.18 23.17
CA GLY A 468 2.28 -8.88 22.15
C GLY A 468 3.76 -8.51 22.13
N PHE A 469 4.09 -7.21 22.19
CA PHE A 469 5.48 -6.75 22.13
C PHE A 469 6.36 -7.21 23.28
N ASN A 470 5.72 -7.54 24.40
CA ASN A 470 6.37 -8.00 25.60
C ASN A 470 6.41 -9.54 25.70
N MET A 471 5.94 -10.28 24.68
CA MET A 471 6.06 -11.73 24.59
C MET A 471 7.29 -12.16 23.79
N ASP A 472 7.87 -13.30 24.14
CA ASP A 472 8.71 -14.09 23.26
C ASP A 472 7.83 -14.84 22.26
N LEU A 473 8.11 -14.69 20.97
CA LEU A 473 7.28 -15.26 19.90
C LEU A 473 7.42 -16.77 19.77
N ALA A 474 8.58 -17.32 20.15
CA ALA A 474 8.87 -18.74 20.03
C ALA A 474 8.28 -19.54 21.19
N SER A 475 8.44 -19.06 22.43
CA SER A 475 7.87 -19.71 23.61
C SER A 475 6.40 -19.33 23.84
N GLY A 476 5.97 -18.16 23.38
CA GLY A 476 4.65 -17.61 23.69
C GLY A 476 4.54 -17.14 25.14
N GLU A 477 5.64 -17.04 25.88
CA GLU A 477 5.72 -16.54 27.26
C GLU A 477 6.12 -15.07 27.30
N MET A 478 5.85 -14.39 28.42
CA MET A 478 6.27 -13.00 28.58
C MET A 478 7.80 -12.91 28.76
N LYS A 479 8.43 -11.93 28.12
CA LYS A 479 9.87 -11.69 28.26
C LYS A 479 10.22 -11.43 29.74
N PRO A 480 11.27 -12.04 30.31
CA PRO A 480 11.59 -11.89 31.74
C PRO A 480 11.75 -10.43 32.19
N ILE A 481 12.36 -9.59 31.34
CA ILE A 481 12.52 -8.16 31.61
C ILE A 481 11.18 -7.40 31.72
N ALA A 482 10.18 -7.82 30.96
CA ALA A 482 8.85 -7.22 30.94
C ALA A 482 8.00 -7.75 32.10
N GLN A 483 8.06 -9.05 32.36
CA GLN A 483 7.37 -9.71 33.48
C GLN A 483 7.79 -9.08 34.82
N GLU A 484 9.09 -8.89 35.02
CA GLU A 484 9.60 -8.23 36.23
C GLU A 484 9.17 -6.76 36.32
N GLY A 485 9.10 -6.05 35.19
CA GLY A 485 8.60 -4.67 35.14
C GLY A 485 7.14 -4.56 35.57
N LEU A 486 6.28 -5.44 35.03
CA LEU A 486 4.87 -5.52 35.43
C LEU A 486 4.72 -5.86 36.92
N ARG A 487 5.50 -6.83 37.41
CA ARG A 487 5.49 -7.25 38.81
C ARG A 487 5.78 -6.08 39.75
N LYS A 488 6.78 -5.26 39.44
CA LYS A 488 7.13 -4.07 40.23
C LYS A 488 6.00 -3.04 40.29
N LEU A 489 5.40 -2.71 39.15
CA LEU A 489 4.28 -1.75 39.09
C LEU A 489 3.05 -2.26 39.86
N LEU A 490 2.69 -3.54 39.69
CA LEU A 490 1.55 -4.16 40.38
C LEU A 490 1.79 -4.29 41.88
N THR A 491 3.01 -4.63 42.32
CA THR A 491 3.36 -4.72 43.75
C THR A 491 3.30 -3.36 44.43
N ALA A 492 3.61 -2.28 43.71
CA ALA A 492 3.41 -0.89 44.16
C ALA A 492 1.93 -0.44 44.14
N GLY A 493 1.02 -1.34 43.77
CA GLY A 493 -0.42 -1.08 43.64
C GLY A 493 -0.76 -0.11 42.51
N CYS A 494 0.10 0.04 41.50
CA CYS A 494 -0.21 0.87 40.33
C CYS A 494 -1.25 0.16 39.45
N LYS A 495 -2.15 0.90 38.80
CA LYS A 495 -3.03 0.32 37.79
C LYS A 495 -2.23 0.04 36.55
N VAL A 496 -2.22 -1.21 36.10
CA VAL A 496 -1.56 -1.61 34.86
C VAL A 496 -2.58 -2.20 33.91
N ARG A 497 -2.54 -1.78 32.65
CA ARG A 497 -3.43 -2.25 31.60
C ARG A 497 -2.62 -2.76 30.41
N ILE A 498 -3.08 -3.85 29.82
CA ILE A 498 -2.50 -4.43 28.60
C ILE A 498 -3.50 -4.37 27.46
N THR A 499 -3.01 -4.33 26.23
CA THR A 499 -3.85 -4.43 25.03
C THR A 499 -4.62 -5.76 24.99
N ARG A 500 -5.88 -5.71 24.53
CA ARG A 500 -6.70 -6.92 24.29
C ARG A 500 -6.14 -7.76 23.14
N GLU A 501 -5.55 -7.10 22.15
CA GLU A 501 -4.95 -7.72 20.97
C GLU A 501 -3.43 -7.55 21.01
N LYS A 502 -2.68 -8.59 20.63
CA LYS A 502 -1.23 -8.53 20.52
C LYS A 502 -0.83 -7.49 19.46
N PHE A 503 0.22 -6.72 19.75
CA PHE A 503 0.82 -5.71 18.88
C PHE A 503 -0.03 -4.44 18.69
N GLY A 504 -1.18 -4.32 19.34
CA GLY A 504 -2.16 -3.25 19.18
C GLY A 504 -1.76 -1.85 19.66
N LEU A 505 -0.66 -1.71 20.42
CA LEU A 505 -0.24 -0.42 20.98
C LEU A 505 1.14 0.02 20.50
N HIS A 506 1.18 1.01 19.60
CA HIS A 506 2.43 1.61 19.07
C HIS A 506 2.71 3.03 19.60
N SER A 507 1.66 3.68 20.12
CA SER A 507 1.67 5.05 20.62
C SER A 507 2.47 5.13 21.91
N LYS A 508 3.28 6.19 22.04
CA LYS A 508 4.13 6.46 23.20
C LYS A 508 3.70 7.79 23.79
N LEU A 509 2.87 7.73 24.83
CA LEU A 509 2.12 8.88 25.33
C LEU A 509 2.36 9.09 26.83
N LEU A 510 2.33 10.36 27.23
CA LEU A 510 2.24 10.77 28.62
C LEU A 510 1.11 11.79 28.74
N LEU A 511 0.09 11.46 29.54
CA LEU A 511 -1.20 12.16 29.55
C LEU A 511 -1.58 12.57 30.97
N SER A 512 -2.04 13.80 31.12
CA SER A 512 -2.75 14.32 32.30
C SER A 512 -3.74 15.41 31.86
N ARG A 513 -4.55 15.95 32.79
CA ARG A 513 -5.57 16.96 32.49
C ARG A 513 -5.06 18.17 31.69
N ASP A 514 -3.84 18.62 31.94
CA ASP A 514 -3.27 19.82 31.29
C ASP A 514 -2.05 19.52 30.41
N LEU A 515 -1.76 18.24 30.18
CA LEU A 515 -0.59 17.78 29.44
C LEU A 515 -0.92 16.64 28.49
N PHE A 516 -0.50 16.81 27.24
CA PHE A 516 -0.52 15.77 26.23
C PHE A 516 0.86 15.66 25.60
N VAL A 517 1.52 14.53 25.80
CA VAL A 517 2.80 14.22 25.17
C VAL A 517 2.64 13.07 24.21
N SER A 518 3.18 13.21 22.99
CA SER A 518 3.21 12.17 21.98
C SER A 518 4.52 12.21 21.19
N GLY A 519 5.14 11.05 20.99
CA GLY A 519 6.46 11.00 20.38
C GLY A 519 6.98 9.59 20.12
N SER A 520 8.30 9.50 19.99
CA SER A 520 9.00 8.23 19.81
C SER A 520 9.66 7.70 21.09
N PHE A 521 9.57 8.42 22.22
CA PHE A 521 10.22 8.05 23.48
C PHE A 521 9.47 6.94 24.23
N ASN A 522 10.11 5.78 24.42
CA ASN A 522 9.50 4.67 25.15
C ASN A 522 9.63 4.83 26.67
N TRP A 523 8.63 5.46 27.30
CA TRP A 523 8.62 5.79 28.73
C TRP A 523 8.98 4.63 29.67
N LEU A 524 8.57 3.40 29.38
CA LEU A 524 8.79 2.25 30.26
C LEU A 524 9.92 1.31 29.80
N SER A 525 10.68 1.66 28.76
CA SER A 525 11.68 0.73 28.18
C SER A 525 12.84 1.33 27.40
N ALA A 526 12.88 2.65 27.19
CA ALA A 526 14.02 3.35 26.59
C ALA A 526 15.37 3.00 27.25
N ARG A 527 16.48 3.14 26.54
CA ARG A 527 17.81 2.96 27.14
C ARG A 527 18.25 4.26 27.80
N ARG A 528 18.67 4.21 29.06
CA ARG A 528 19.14 5.38 29.83
C ARG A 528 20.65 5.63 29.70
N ASP A 529 21.32 4.92 28.78
CA ASP A 529 22.72 5.13 28.39
C ASP A 529 22.76 6.05 27.17
N GLU A 530 23.25 7.29 27.32
CA GLU A 530 23.28 8.29 26.24
C GLU A 530 24.00 7.81 24.97
N HIS A 531 25.02 6.96 25.10
CA HIS A 531 25.75 6.42 23.96
C HIS A 531 24.98 5.33 23.20
N LYS A 532 23.91 4.80 23.81
CA LYS A 532 23.04 3.76 23.24
C LYS A 532 21.57 4.20 23.16
N ALA A 533 21.28 5.45 23.52
CA ALA A 533 19.97 6.02 23.44
C ALA A 533 19.61 6.25 21.97
N ASN A 534 18.37 5.93 21.62
CA ASN A 534 17.86 6.28 20.30
C ASN A 534 17.69 7.80 20.23
N HIS A 535 17.77 8.37 19.04
CA HIS A 535 17.37 9.76 18.81
C HIS A 535 15.84 9.85 18.90
N GLU A 536 15.32 9.90 20.13
CA GLU A 536 13.91 9.96 20.44
C GLU A 536 13.43 11.41 20.53
N LEU A 537 12.21 11.67 20.05
CA LEU A 537 11.65 13.00 20.01
C LEU A 537 10.16 12.96 20.35
N SER A 538 9.74 13.86 21.24
CA SER A 538 8.36 14.00 21.68
C SER A 538 7.85 15.43 21.57
N GLN A 539 6.60 15.57 21.13
CA GLN A 539 5.85 16.81 21.16
C GLN A 539 5.07 16.91 22.46
N VAL A 540 5.13 18.08 23.10
CA VAL A 540 4.46 18.39 24.35
C VAL A 540 3.44 19.49 24.09
N LEU A 541 2.17 19.20 24.37
CA LEU A 541 1.08 20.17 24.34
C LEU A 541 0.63 20.48 25.77
N ARG A 542 0.46 21.77 26.08
CA ARG A 542 -0.11 22.24 27.35
C ARG A 542 -1.31 23.16 27.11
N GLY A 543 -2.26 23.13 28.04
CA GLY A 543 -3.47 23.97 28.04
C GLY A 543 -4.72 23.29 27.45
N GLU A 544 -5.71 24.07 27.04
CA GLU A 544 -7.06 23.59 26.71
C GLU A 544 -7.12 22.54 25.58
N LEU A 545 -6.23 22.65 24.57
CA LEU A 545 -6.12 21.64 23.51
C LEU A 545 -5.48 20.33 24.00
N ALA A 546 -4.62 20.39 25.02
CA ALA A 546 -4.00 19.21 25.60
C ALA A 546 -5.04 18.36 26.33
N ASP A 547 -5.94 18.98 27.10
CA ASP A 547 -7.03 18.28 27.79
C ASP A 547 -7.94 17.54 26.80
N GLN A 548 -8.35 18.21 25.72
CA GLN A 548 -9.21 17.59 24.69
C GLN A 548 -8.56 16.37 24.05
N GLU A 549 -7.26 16.45 23.69
CA GLU A 549 -6.56 15.31 23.08
C GLU A 549 -6.27 14.22 24.12
N ALA A 550 -5.91 14.58 25.35
CA ALA A 550 -5.67 13.64 26.44
C ALA A 550 -6.93 12.84 26.77
N GLN A 551 -8.10 13.49 26.89
CA GLN A 551 -9.38 12.81 27.13
C GLN A 551 -9.74 11.85 26.00
N LYS A 552 -9.53 12.27 24.74
CA LYS A 552 -9.78 11.44 23.57
C LYS A 552 -8.89 10.18 23.55
N GLN A 553 -7.59 10.35 23.82
CA GLN A 553 -6.67 9.21 23.90
C GLN A 553 -6.97 8.31 25.10
N PHE A 554 -7.27 8.90 26.26
CA PHE A 554 -7.62 8.15 27.47
C PHE A 554 -8.82 7.23 27.22
N ALA A 555 -9.91 7.78 26.69
CA ALA A 555 -11.10 6.99 26.35
C ALA A 555 -10.79 5.87 25.34
N GLY A 556 -9.96 6.17 24.33
CA GLY A 556 -9.48 5.19 23.35
C GLY A 556 -8.65 4.06 23.97
N MET A 557 -7.71 4.38 24.88
CA MET A 557 -6.92 3.38 25.60
C MET A 557 -7.80 2.50 26.47
N MET A 558 -8.73 3.09 27.23
CA MET A 558 -9.58 2.34 28.15
C MET A 558 -10.47 1.32 27.42
N ALA A 559 -10.97 1.66 26.22
CA ALA A 559 -11.78 0.76 25.41
C ALA A 559 -10.99 -0.47 24.91
N ARG A 560 -9.72 -0.29 24.53
CA ARG A 560 -8.90 -1.33 23.87
C ARG A 560 -7.99 -2.12 24.80
N THR A 561 -7.97 -1.79 26.09
CA THR A 561 -7.10 -2.41 27.09
C THR A 561 -7.90 -3.06 28.20
N VAL A 562 -7.29 -4.03 28.87
CA VAL A 562 -7.81 -4.71 30.06
C VAL A 562 -6.87 -4.49 31.22
N GLU A 563 -7.42 -4.36 32.42
CA GLU A 563 -6.63 -4.24 33.64
C GLU A 563 -5.99 -5.58 33.99
N VAL A 564 -4.76 -5.54 34.45
CA VAL A 564 -4.00 -6.70 34.90
C VAL A 564 -4.16 -6.80 36.41
N GLU A 565 -4.81 -7.86 36.88
CA GLU A 565 -4.95 -8.11 38.33
C GLU A 565 -3.75 -8.89 38.90
N LYS A 566 -3.14 -9.77 38.09
CA LYS A 566 -1.98 -10.60 38.44
C LYS A 566 -1.10 -10.86 37.22
N VAL A 567 0.18 -11.17 37.45
CA VAL A 567 1.19 -11.40 36.39
C VAL A 567 1.12 -12.83 35.82
N GLU A 568 0.48 -13.77 36.52
CA GLU A 568 0.40 -15.20 36.14
C GLU A 568 -0.35 -15.48 34.83
#